data_AF-A0A349U7A8-F1
#
_entry.id   AF-A0A349U7A8-F1
#
_cell.length_a   1.000
_cell.length_b   1.000
_cell.length_c   1.000
_cell.angle_alpha   90.00
_cell.angle_beta   90.00
_cell.angle_gamma   90.00
#
_symmetry.space_group_name_H-M   'P 1'
#
loop_
_entity.id
_entity.type
_entity.pdbx_description
1 polymer ?
#
loop_
_entity_poly.entity_id
_entity_poly.type
_entity_poly.pdbx_seq_one_letter_code
_entity_poly.pdbx_strand_id
1 'polypeptide(L)' 'MFSLEEHIEYLNPKIRGWKNYYTTPYSQLRMAKLDWYILQRFCRWYAKKTKRRHTSVWRQVSKILKQHNLLKLV' A
#
# COMPACT_ATOMS: atom_id res chain seq x y z
N MET A 1 6.50 -14.83 -10.49
CA MET A 1 6.74 -13.54 -9.81
C MET A 1 5.42 -12.82 -9.80
N PHE A 2 4.78 -12.59 -8.65
CA PHE A 2 3.45 -11.99 -8.62
C PHE A 2 3.42 -10.64 -9.36
N SER A 3 2.35 -10.41 -10.13
CA SER A 3 2.04 -9.13 -10.77
C SER A 3 1.67 -8.07 -9.72
N LEU A 4 1.47 -6.83 -10.14
CA LEU A 4 1.04 -5.79 -9.21
C LEU A 4 -0.42 -6.02 -8.80
N GLU A 5 -1.24 -6.37 -9.78
CA GLU A 5 -2.67 -6.63 -9.68
C GLU A 5 -2.94 -7.77 -8.69
N GLU A 6 -2.20 -8.88 -8.81
CA GLU A 6 -2.30 -10.02 -7.88
C GLU A 6 -1.99 -9.61 -6.43
N HIS A 7 -1.01 -8.74 -6.20
CA HIS A 7 -0.72 -8.22 -4.86
C HIS A 7 -1.87 -7.36 -4.32
N ILE A 8 -2.49 -6.54 -5.18
CA ILE A 8 -3.58 -5.64 -4.78
C ILE A 8 -4.83 -6.45 -4.47
N GLU A 9 -5.19 -7.41 -5.32
CA GLU A 9 -6.31 -8.32 -5.11
C GLU A 9 -6.16 -9.12 -3.81
N TYR A 10 -4.93 -9.56 -3.50
CA TYR A 10 -4.63 -10.23 -2.25
C TYR A 10 -4.71 -9.32 -1.01
N LEU A 11 -4.28 -8.06 -1.11
CA LEU A 11 -4.21 -7.13 0.02
C LEU A 11 -5.54 -6.45 0.33
N ASN A 12 -6.33 -6.09 -0.69
CA ASN A 12 -7.59 -5.37 -0.52
C ASN A 12 -8.56 -6.00 0.49
N PRO A 13 -8.86 -7.32 0.47
CA PRO A 13 -9.74 -7.92 1.48
C PRO A 13 -9.17 -7.84 2.90
N LYS A 14 -7.85 -7.90 3.07
CA LYS A 14 -7.19 -7.76 4.38
C LYS A 14 -7.27 -6.32 4.89
N ILE A 15 -7.00 -5.35 4.03
CA ILE A 15 -7.13 -3.92 4.34
C ILE A 15 -8.57 -3.60 4.74
N ARG A 16 -9.56 -4.12 4.00
CA ARG A 16 -10.98 -3.99 4.35
C ARG A 16 -11.29 -4.59 5.72
N GLY A 17 -10.80 -5.81 5.99
CA GLY A 17 -10.98 -6.46 7.29
C GLY A 17 -10.38 -5.67 8.44
N TRP A 18 -9.14 -5.19 8.29
CA TRP A 18 -8.47 -4.36 9.30
C TRP A 18 -9.18 -3.03 9.52
N LYS A 19 -9.62 -2.38 8.44
CA LYS A 19 -10.41 -1.16 8.54
C LYS A 19 -11.67 -1.42 9.37
N ASN A 20 -12.45 -2.44 9.02
CA ASN A 20 -13.70 -2.75 9.72
C ASN A 20 -13.46 -3.11 11.20
N TYR A 21 -12.42 -3.88 11.51
CA TYR A 21 -12.14 -4.35 12.86
C TYR A 21 -11.54 -3.26 13.77
N TYR A 22 -10.64 -2.43 13.24
CA TYR A 22 -9.90 -1.43 14.01
C TYR A 22 -10.47 0.00 13.86
N THR A 23 -11.70 0.18 13.36
CA THR A 23 -12.33 1.52 13.28
C THR A 23 -12.68 2.01 14.69
N THR A 24 -11.76 2.72 15.33
CA THR A 24 -11.97 3.42 16.59
C THR A 24 -11.43 4.85 16.47
N PRO A 25 -11.92 5.83 17.26
CA PRO A 25 -11.48 7.22 17.14
C PRO A 25 -9.98 7.42 17.27
N TYR A 26 -9.30 6.58 18.05
CA TYR A 26 -7.86 6.69 18.34
C TYR A 26 -6.97 5.85 17.40
N SER A 27 -7.53 5.04 16.50
CA SER A 27 -6.73 4.15 15.65
C SER A 27 -6.17 4.84 14.41
N GLN A 28 -6.68 6.02 14.03
CA GLN A 28 -6.35 6.72 12.78
C GLN A 28 -4.83 6.91 12.58
N LEU A 29 -4.11 7.35 13.61
CA LEU A 29 -2.65 7.53 13.51
C LEU A 29 -1.91 6.20 13.23
N ARG A 30 -2.36 5.10 13.85
CA ARG A 30 -1.78 3.77 13.64
C ARG A 30 -2.12 3.25 12.24
N MET A 31 -3.35 3.46 11.80
CA MET A 31 -3.82 3.08 10.47
C MET A 31 -3.10 3.86 9.35
N ALA A 32 -2.88 5.16 9.52
CA ALA A 32 -2.10 5.97 8.58
C ALA A 32 -0.63 5.52 8.49
N LYS A 33 -0.04 5.10 9.62
CA LYS A 33 1.32 4.52 9.63
C LYS A 33 1.37 3.19 8.89
N LEU A 34 0.31 2.38 8.96
CA LEU A 34 0.20 1.15 8.17
C LEU A 34 0.07 1.45 6.67
N ASP A 35 -0.75 2.44 6.28
CA ASP A 35 -0.84 2.88 4.87
C ASP A 35 0.53 3.34 4.34
N TRP A 36 1.27 4.12 5.13
CA TRP A 36 2.65 4.52 4.81
C TRP A 36 3.57 3.31 4.65
N TYR A 37 3.48 2.32 5.55
CA TYR A 37 4.31 1.12 5.50
C TYR A 37 4.00 0.28 4.26
N ILE A 38 2.72 0.09 3.91
CA ILE A 38 2.29 -0.64 2.70
C ILE A 38 2.88 0.05 1.46
N LEU A 39 2.75 1.38 1.35
CA LEU A 39 3.33 2.15 0.25
C LEU A 39 4.86 2.00 0.20
N GLN A 40 5.55 2.05 1.34
CA GLN A 40 7.00 1.84 1.40
C GLN A 40 7.41 0.46 0.89
N ARG A 41 6.64 -0.61 1.20
CA ARG A 41 6.90 -1.97 0.71
C ARG A 41 6.74 -2.06 -0.79
N PHE A 42 5.71 -1.45 -1.36
CA PHE A 42 5.53 -1.37 -2.81
C PHE A 42 6.65 -0.57 -3.48
N CYS A 43 7.09 0.55 -2.89
CA CYS A 43 8.22 1.32 -3.39
C CYS A 43 9.51 0.49 -3.44
N ARG A 44 9.79 -0.31 -2.40
CA ARG A 44 10.96 -1.21 -2.39
C ARG A 44 10.86 -2.30 -3.45
N TRP A 45 9.69 -2.91 -3.61
CA TRP A 45 9.45 -3.94 -4.62
C TRP A 45 9.61 -3.39 -6.05
N TYR A 46 8.99 -2.24 -6.33
CA TYR A 46 9.06 -1.59 -7.63
C TYR A 46 10.50 -1.15 -7.96
N ALA A 47 11.16 -0.52 -6.99
CA ALA A 47 12.55 -0.08 -7.12
C ALA A 47 13.51 -1.26 -7.39
N LYS A 48 13.28 -2.43 -6.78
CA LYS A 48 14.04 -3.65 -7.05
C LYS A 48 13.85 -4.12 -8.49
N LYS A 49 12.62 -4.09 -9.02
CA LYS A 49 12.31 -4.45 -10.41
C LYS A 49 12.95 -3.49 -11.41
N THR A 50 12.92 -2.19 -11.13
CA THR A 50 13.43 -1.15 -12.05
C THR A 50 14.88 -0.75 -11.79
N LYS A 51 15.58 -1.38 -10.83
CA LYS A 51 16.93 -1.01 -10.36
C LYS A 51 17.06 0.48 -9.96
N ARG A 52 16.04 1.03 -9.32
CA ARG A 52 16.01 2.44 -8.85
C ARG A 52 16.16 2.52 -7.33
N ARG A 53 16.32 3.73 -6.80
CA ARG A 53 16.21 3.98 -5.36
C ARG A 53 14.73 3.99 -4.95
N HIS A 54 14.39 3.36 -3.83
CA HIS A 54 13.00 3.26 -3.37
C HIS A 54 12.37 4.62 -3.04
N THR A 55 13.16 5.60 -2.62
CA THR A 55 12.70 6.98 -2.34
C THR A 55 12.33 7.75 -3.60
N SER A 56 13.02 7.50 -4.73
CA SER A 56 12.76 8.25 -5.97
C SER A 56 11.53 7.78 -6.74
N VAL A 57 11.03 6.57 -6.46
CA VAL A 57 9.84 6.01 -7.11
C VAL A 57 8.54 6.28 -6.35
N TRP A 58 8.60 6.95 -5.20
CA TRP A 58 7.45 7.11 -4.29
C TRP A 58 6.22 7.73 -4.97
N ARG A 59 6.39 8.85 -5.68
CA ARG A 59 5.31 9.53 -6.40
C ARG A 59 4.70 8.64 -7.49
N GLN A 60 5.56 7.93 -8.23
CA GLN A 60 5.13 7.03 -9.30
C GLN A 60 4.33 5.85 -8.75
N VAL A 61 4.85 5.18 -7.73
CA VAL A 61 4.20 4.03 -7.11
C VAL A 61 2.88 4.43 -6.45
N SER A 62 2.83 5.57 -5.76
CA SER A 62 1.58 6.10 -5.19
C SER A 62 0.51 6.32 -6.27
N LYS A 63 0.90 6.88 -7.43
CA LYS A 63 -0.01 7.06 -8.57
C LYS A 63 -0.50 5.72 -9.13
N ILE A 64 0.40 4.77 -9.33
CA ILE A 64 0.09 3.43 -9.84
C ILE A 64 -0.87 2.71 -8.89
N LEU A 65 -0.58 2.67 -7.59
CA LEU A 65 -1.46 2.01 -6.60
C LEU A 65 -2.86 2.64 -6.55
N LYS A 66 -2.95 3.97 -6.73
CA LYS A 66 -4.24 4.67 -6.83
C LYS A 66 -4.99 4.28 -8.10
N GLN A 67 -4.30 4.17 -9.25
CA GLN A 67 -4.91 3.74 -10.52
C GLN A 67 -5.45 2.32 -10.45
N HIS A 68 -4.79 1.43 -9.72
CA HIS A 68 -5.20 0.04 -9.52
C HIS A 68 -6.12 -0.16 -8.30
N ASN A 69 -6.67 0.91 -7.72
CA ASN A 69 -7.65 0.85 -6.61
C ASN A 69 -7.15 0.07 -5.37
N LEU A 70 -5.89 0.26 -4.97
CA LEU A 70 -5.45 -0.19 -3.65
C LEU A 70 -6.24 0.56 -2.56
N LEU A 71 -6.89 -0.20 -1.67
CA LEU A 71 -7.62 0.35 -0.54
C LEU A 71 -6.67 0.97 0.49
N LYS A 72 -7.19 1.94 1.25
CA LYS A 72 -6.48 2.58 2.37
C LYS A 72 -7.25 2.38 3.67
N LEU A 73 -6.49 2.35 4.75
CA LEU A 73 -7.04 2.23 6.11
C LEU A 73 -7.60 3.59 6.59
N VAL A 74 -6.96 4.71 6.21
CA VAL A 74 -7.40 6.09 6.50
C VAL A 74 -7.63 6.90 5.23
#